data_AF-A0A1Z5JY35-F1
#
_entry.id   AF-A0A1Z5JY35-F1
#
_cell.length_a   1.000
_cell.length_b   1.000
_cell.length_c   1.000
_cell.angle_alpha   90.00
_cell.angle_beta   90.00
_cell.angle_gamma   90.00
#
_symmetry.space_group_name_H-M   'P 1'
#
loop_
_entity.id
_entity.type
_entity.pdbx_description
1 polymer ?
#
loop_
_entity_poly.entity_id
_entity_poly.type
_entity_poly.pdbx_seq_one_letter_code
_entity_poly.pdbx_strand_id
1 'polypeptide(L)'
;MVADGYHHDVVAVPDDDYDDEEYEEIVIDEEDEEEFLEYYEEEVLENEEDDFTEVTFDSENEEEELMDKAEDNSDAGDTVVLPSGPKKKQIIKSAAQKALEAEEARIKAEEEQFEREREAALQRQKEIQLRQEMEREKLAKREELEKQMAEKKELYRKAEEERLARIRAEEATERIKRENEENRRLLMEAEEKRKQAEEEARRLAAERAKNEKAAEEMARRLKMQHREEEAKLKALQEAKRMEEEIRKLEEQVLAARIAAQEAKLKQKEEKKRFNSKVKARRESAMEKMVKRKHADDENGDQAVPASVVVDEPAPSIKSEKKLAPKSTLVSSTSQKIPATLPAPIKEESKPVRPRTIVPSTPVEAPPFRPAPAIITNTKTTGVAGQFADYPGPFFAVDLLRAKMVADLDYNNREQYLSKDEFAQVFGVDKAEFYSFPKWKQTKLKRQHKLF
;
A
#
# COMPACT_ATOMS: atom_id res chain seq x y z
N MET A 1 -9.42 10.67 72.33
CA MET A 1 -10.54 10.14 71.51
C MET A 1 -10.26 10.63 70.08
N VAL A 2 -9.84 9.85 69.09
CA VAL A 2 -9.90 8.41 68.83
C VAL A 2 -8.80 8.06 67.79
N ALA A 3 -7.98 7.07 68.15
CA ALA A 3 -7.35 6.04 67.33
C ALA A 3 -6.20 6.38 66.34
N ASP A 4 -4.99 6.14 66.84
CA ASP A 4 -3.80 5.77 66.07
C ASP A 4 -4.01 4.41 65.40
N GLY A 5 -4.13 4.42 64.07
CA GLY A 5 -4.14 3.23 63.22
C GLY A 5 -2.72 2.75 62.97
N TYR A 6 -2.21 1.93 63.88
CA TYR A 6 -1.01 1.11 63.70
C TYR A 6 -1.22 0.16 62.50
N HIS A 7 -0.64 0.50 61.35
CA HIS A 7 -0.45 -0.46 60.26
C HIS A 7 0.75 -1.34 60.62
N HIS A 8 0.46 -2.60 60.93
CA HIS A 8 1.48 -3.64 61.02
C HIS A 8 2.07 -3.84 59.62
N ASP A 9 3.32 -3.40 59.44
CA ASP A 9 4.21 -3.92 58.40
C ASP A 9 4.42 -5.42 58.66
N VAL A 10 3.53 -6.23 58.08
CA VAL A 10 3.79 -7.64 57.86
C VAL A 10 4.75 -7.67 56.67
N VAL A 11 6.03 -7.75 56.99
CA VAL A 11 7.07 -8.15 56.05
C VAL A 11 6.69 -9.56 55.60
N ALA A 12 5.96 -9.65 54.50
CA ALA A 12 5.76 -10.88 53.78
C ALA A 12 7.17 -11.34 53.38
N VAL A 13 7.63 -12.38 54.06
CA VAL A 13 8.69 -13.24 53.55
C VAL A 13 8.17 -13.68 52.18
N PRO A 14 8.84 -13.32 51.07
CA PRO A 14 8.48 -13.89 49.78
C PRO A 14 8.63 -15.39 49.97
N ASP A 15 7.51 -16.09 49.86
CA ASP A 15 7.56 -17.52 49.62
C ASP A 15 8.46 -17.66 48.39
N ASP A 16 9.64 -18.24 48.59
CA ASP A 16 10.44 -18.87 47.56
C ASP A 16 9.56 -19.99 46.98
N ASP A 17 8.52 -19.59 46.24
CA ASP A 17 8.07 -20.31 45.07
C ASP A 17 9.34 -20.40 44.23
N TYR A 18 10.03 -21.51 44.41
CA TYR A 18 10.94 -22.03 43.41
C TYR A 18 10.16 -21.91 42.12
N ASP A 19 10.46 -20.84 41.36
CA ASP A 19 10.14 -20.73 39.95
C ASP A 19 10.51 -22.10 39.42
N ASP A 20 9.47 -22.89 39.11
CA ASP A 20 9.59 -24.09 38.30
C ASP A 20 10.53 -23.64 37.20
N GLU A 21 11.76 -24.14 37.27
CA GLU A 21 12.82 -23.79 36.35
C GLU A 21 12.13 -23.82 35.01
N GLU A 22 12.04 -22.64 34.41
CA GLU A 22 11.68 -22.44 33.03
C GLU A 22 12.67 -23.32 32.30
N TYR A 23 12.30 -24.60 32.17
CA TYR A 23 12.66 -25.43 31.08
C TYR A 23 12.17 -24.58 29.93
N GLU A 24 13.04 -23.69 29.46
CA GLU A 24 13.09 -23.26 28.09
C GLU A 24 12.95 -24.59 27.37
N GLU A 25 11.71 -24.89 27.01
CA GLU A 25 11.37 -25.93 26.07
C GLU A 25 12.20 -25.49 24.88
N ILE A 26 13.36 -26.14 24.74
CA ILE A 26 14.22 -25.98 23.60
C ILE A 26 13.32 -26.54 22.51
N VAL A 27 12.55 -25.63 21.89
CA VAL A 27 11.85 -25.86 20.66
C VAL A 27 12.96 -26.02 19.67
N ILE A 28 13.48 -27.25 19.60
CA ILE A 28 14.26 -27.73 18.48
C ILE A 28 13.25 -27.59 17.34
N ASP A 29 13.51 -26.66 16.42
CA ASP A 29 12.68 -26.50 15.24
C ASP A 29 12.53 -27.90 14.60
N GLU A 30 11.33 -28.31 14.19
CA GLU A 30 11.06 -29.67 13.69
C GLU A 30 12.01 -30.07 12.53
N GLU A 31 12.64 -29.10 11.85
CA GLU A 31 13.69 -29.33 10.85
C GLU A 31 15.05 -29.80 11.45
N ASP A 32 15.40 -29.39 12.67
CA ASP A 32 16.62 -29.81 13.37
C ASP A 32 16.45 -31.19 14.05
N GLU A 33 15.21 -31.62 14.35
CA GLU A 33 14.92 -32.98 14.86
C GLU A 33 15.10 -34.07 13.77
N GLU A 34 14.77 -33.76 12.50
CA GLU A 34 15.03 -34.68 11.39
C GLU A 34 16.53 -34.83 11.11
N GLU A 35 17.32 -33.74 11.18
CA GLU A 35 18.79 -33.81 11.00
C GLU A 35 19.47 -34.58 12.16
N PHE A 36 18.94 -34.50 13.38
CA PHE A 36 19.48 -35.23 14.53
C PHE A 36 19.15 -36.74 14.52
N LEU A 37 18.01 -37.13 13.97
CA LEU A 37 17.64 -38.54 13.77
C LEU A 37 18.37 -39.18 12.58
N GLU A 38 18.61 -38.43 11.50
CA GLU A 38 19.36 -38.91 10.34
C GLU A 38 20.82 -39.24 10.71
N TYR A 39 21.42 -38.46 11.63
CA TYR A 39 22.77 -38.74 12.15
C TYR A 39 22.84 -40.01 13.02
N TYR A 40 21.78 -40.32 13.77
CA TYR A 40 21.74 -41.53 14.62
C TYR A 40 21.40 -42.80 13.83
N GLU A 41 20.63 -42.70 12.74
CA GLU A 41 20.42 -43.84 11.84
C GLU A 41 21.68 -44.14 11.00
N GLU A 42 22.46 -43.14 10.60
CA GLU A 42 23.69 -43.33 9.82
C GLU A 42 24.84 -43.94 10.67
N GLU A 43 25.01 -43.52 11.93
CA GLU A 43 26.04 -44.11 12.84
C GLU A 43 25.69 -45.51 13.36
N VAL A 44 24.41 -45.87 13.46
CA VAL A 44 23.98 -47.21 13.90
C VAL A 44 24.05 -48.22 12.75
N LEU A 45 23.81 -47.80 11.50
CA LEU A 45 23.96 -48.66 10.32
C LEU A 45 25.43 -48.96 9.99
N GLU A 46 26.35 -47.99 10.15
CA GLU A 46 27.78 -48.26 9.90
C GLU A 46 28.40 -49.24 10.90
N ASN A 47 27.88 -49.33 12.13
CA ASN A 47 28.41 -50.26 13.14
C ASN A 47 27.82 -51.67 13.11
N GLU A 48 26.71 -51.90 12.39
CA GLU A 48 26.13 -53.24 12.22
C GLU A 48 26.55 -53.92 10.91
N GLU A 49 27.09 -53.18 9.92
CA GLU A 49 27.60 -53.76 8.67
C GLU A 49 29.00 -54.40 8.81
N ASP A 50 29.76 -54.09 9.86
CA ASP A 50 31.12 -54.63 10.04
C ASP A 50 31.18 -55.98 10.80
N ASP A 51 30.08 -56.44 11.43
CA ASP A 51 30.05 -57.71 12.17
C ASP A 51 29.21 -58.81 11.49
N PHE A 52 28.60 -58.49 10.35
CA PHE A 52 28.07 -59.49 9.42
C PHE A 52 29.07 -59.72 8.28
N THR A 53 30.34 -60.01 8.62
CA THR A 53 31.21 -60.72 7.70
C THR A 53 30.44 -61.94 7.25
N GLU A 54 30.01 -61.87 6.00
CA GLU A 54 29.50 -62.94 5.19
C GLU A 54 30.42 -64.14 5.44
N VAL A 55 30.00 -65.05 6.33
CA VAL A 55 30.45 -66.42 6.28
C VAL A 55 29.81 -66.95 5.01
N THR A 56 30.40 -66.56 3.87
CA THR A 56 30.33 -67.30 2.63
C THR A 56 30.87 -68.67 3.00
N PHE A 57 29.95 -69.53 3.43
CA PHE A 57 30.19 -70.94 3.59
C PHE A 57 30.36 -71.45 2.16
N ASP A 58 31.57 -71.23 1.62
CA ASP A 58 32.09 -71.77 0.36
C ASP A 58 32.00 -73.30 0.47
N SER A 59 30.81 -73.80 0.18
CA SER A 59 30.49 -75.23 0.16
C SER A 59 30.95 -75.89 -1.14
N GLU A 60 31.65 -75.15 -2.01
CA GLU A 60 32.10 -75.62 -3.32
C GLU A 60 33.57 -76.06 -3.34
N ASN A 61 34.28 -76.11 -2.19
CA ASN A 61 35.71 -76.44 -2.17
C ASN A 61 36.12 -77.65 -1.28
N GLU A 62 35.20 -78.58 -1.00
CA GLU A 62 35.52 -79.81 -0.22
C GLU A 62 35.37 -81.13 -1.00
N GLU A 63 35.16 -81.12 -2.33
CA GLU A 63 35.10 -82.36 -3.13
C GLU A 63 36.38 -82.71 -3.91
N GLU A 64 37.48 -81.96 -3.79
CA GLU A 64 38.72 -82.23 -4.54
C GLU A 64 39.94 -82.68 -3.69
N GLU A 65 39.75 -83.09 -2.43
CA GLU A 65 40.84 -83.58 -1.56
C GLU A 65 40.60 -85.00 -1.02
N LEU A 66 40.25 -85.95 -1.91
CA LEU A 66 40.17 -87.37 -1.54
C LEU A 66 40.47 -88.30 -2.73
N MET A 67 41.53 -88.01 -3.48
CA MET A 67 42.01 -88.87 -4.57
C MET A 67 43.54 -89.01 -4.59
N ASP A 68 44.19 -89.12 -3.43
CA ASP A 68 45.61 -89.52 -3.35
C ASP A 68 45.93 -90.25 -2.02
N LYS A 69 45.39 -91.48 -1.86
CA LYS A 69 45.92 -92.46 -0.89
C LYS A 69 45.40 -93.88 -1.13
N ALA A 70 45.99 -94.53 -2.11
CA ALA A 70 46.18 -95.98 -2.11
C ALA A 70 47.58 -96.20 -2.71
N GLU A 71 48.66 -95.97 -1.95
CA GLU A 71 49.26 -96.99 -1.09
C GLU A 71 49.21 -98.37 -1.73
N ASP A 72 50.00 -98.52 -2.79
CA ASP A 72 51.22 -99.34 -2.75
C ASP A 72 51.27 -100.36 -1.59
N ASN A 73 50.47 -101.43 -1.70
CA ASN A 73 50.71 -102.69 -0.99
C ASN A 73 51.25 -103.71 -1.98
N SER A 74 52.53 -103.51 -2.29
CA SER A 74 53.44 -104.56 -2.72
C SER A 74 53.80 -105.42 -1.50
N ASP A 75 53.02 -106.47 -1.21
CA ASP A 75 53.44 -107.45 -0.20
C ASP A 75 53.09 -108.90 -0.58
N ALA A 76 54.12 -109.72 -0.37
CA ALA A 76 54.14 -111.17 -0.27
C ALA A 76 53.54 -111.98 -1.42
N GLY A 77 54.43 -112.39 -2.33
CA GLY A 77 54.25 -113.64 -3.06
C GLY A 77 54.13 -114.81 -2.08
N ASP A 78 53.00 -115.51 -2.13
CA ASP A 78 52.83 -116.81 -1.52
C ASP A 78 52.81 -117.90 -2.60
N THR A 79 53.89 -118.67 -2.63
CA THR A 79 54.14 -119.79 -3.53
C THR A 79 53.23 -120.97 -3.20
N VAL A 80 52.12 -121.12 -3.92
CA VAL A 80 51.27 -122.31 -3.82
C VAL A 80 51.90 -123.49 -4.58
N VAL A 81 52.38 -124.44 -3.79
CA VAL A 81 52.88 -125.77 -4.19
C VAL A 81 51.80 -126.57 -4.93
N LEU A 82 52.13 -127.05 -6.12
CA LEU A 82 51.35 -128.02 -6.92
C LEU A 82 51.52 -129.45 -6.35
N PRO A 83 50.45 -130.13 -5.89
CA PRO A 83 50.48 -131.58 -5.75
C PRO A 83 50.14 -132.28 -7.08
N SER A 84 51.12 -132.99 -7.63
CA SER A 84 50.94 -133.93 -8.74
C SER A 84 50.29 -135.22 -8.23
N GLY A 85 49.08 -135.53 -8.70
CA GLY A 85 48.35 -136.73 -8.29
C GLY A 85 47.29 -137.15 -9.31
N PRO A 86 47.24 -138.43 -9.73
CA PRO A 86 46.37 -138.90 -10.81
C PRO A 86 44.98 -139.29 -10.28
N LYS A 87 44.15 -138.31 -9.91
CA LYS A 87 42.69 -138.50 -9.71
C LYS A 87 41.90 -137.29 -10.26
N LYS A 88 42.24 -136.87 -11.49
CA LYS A 88 41.81 -135.62 -12.15
C LYS A 88 40.39 -135.57 -12.72
N LYS A 89 39.50 -136.56 -12.54
CA LYS A 89 38.20 -136.55 -13.27
C LYS A 89 36.93 -136.41 -12.42
N GLN A 90 37.00 -136.58 -11.09
CA GLN A 90 35.84 -136.39 -10.19
C GLN A 90 35.91 -135.11 -9.35
N ILE A 91 37.11 -134.66 -8.93
CA ILE A 91 37.28 -133.41 -8.16
C ILE A 91 36.96 -132.18 -9.02
N ILE A 92 37.31 -132.22 -10.32
CA ILE A 92 37.03 -131.13 -11.28
C ILE A 92 35.53 -130.90 -11.47
N LYS A 93 34.69 -131.95 -11.36
CA LYS A 93 33.23 -131.80 -11.49
C LYS A 93 32.60 -131.12 -10.27
N SER A 94 33.02 -131.46 -9.05
CA SER A 94 32.51 -130.78 -7.83
C SER A 94 33.04 -129.35 -7.68
N ALA A 95 34.27 -129.09 -8.12
CA ALA A 95 34.84 -127.75 -8.14
C ALA A 95 34.14 -126.85 -9.17
N ALA A 96 33.79 -127.39 -10.34
CA ALA A 96 33.01 -126.67 -11.35
C ALA A 96 31.58 -126.33 -10.87
N GLN A 97 30.92 -127.26 -10.17
CA GLN A 97 29.57 -127.02 -9.64
C GLN A 97 29.56 -126.00 -8.49
N LYS A 98 30.55 -126.07 -7.59
CA LYS A 98 30.74 -125.08 -6.53
C LYS A 98 31.13 -123.70 -7.06
N ALA A 99 31.89 -123.64 -8.16
CA ALA A 99 32.20 -122.39 -8.84
C ALA A 99 30.95 -121.76 -9.49
N LEU A 100 30.06 -122.60 -10.04
CA LEU A 100 28.81 -122.14 -10.66
C LEU A 100 27.78 -121.66 -9.62
N GLU A 101 27.64 -122.36 -8.49
CA GLU A 101 26.83 -121.87 -7.35
C GLU A 101 27.42 -120.59 -6.72
N ALA A 102 28.75 -120.46 -6.65
CA ALA A 102 29.40 -119.24 -6.19
C ALA A 102 29.21 -118.07 -7.17
N GLU A 103 29.19 -118.35 -8.47
CA GLU A 103 28.90 -117.36 -9.52
C GLU A 103 27.43 -116.91 -9.47
N GLU A 104 26.47 -117.83 -9.34
CA GLU A 104 25.05 -117.49 -9.15
C GLU A 104 24.82 -116.68 -7.86
N ALA A 105 25.49 -117.03 -6.76
CA ALA A 105 25.41 -116.26 -5.52
C ALA A 105 26.00 -114.86 -5.67
N ARG A 106 27.07 -114.72 -6.46
CA ARG A 106 27.67 -113.41 -6.75
C ARG A 106 26.76 -112.55 -7.62
N ILE A 107 26.17 -113.13 -8.67
CA ILE A 107 25.20 -112.44 -9.53
C ILE A 107 23.99 -111.99 -8.71
N LYS A 108 23.45 -112.85 -7.84
CA LYS A 108 22.32 -112.49 -6.97
C LYS A 108 22.67 -111.39 -5.97
N ALA A 109 23.88 -111.40 -5.41
CA ALA A 109 24.36 -110.35 -4.52
C ALA A 109 24.59 -109.02 -5.28
N GLU A 110 25.11 -109.07 -6.50
CA GLU A 110 25.26 -107.91 -7.40
C GLU A 110 23.89 -107.35 -7.79
N GLU A 111 22.90 -108.19 -8.10
CA GLU A 111 21.53 -107.78 -8.42
C GLU A 111 20.82 -107.16 -7.21
N GLU A 112 20.94 -107.76 -6.03
CA GLU A 112 20.40 -107.19 -4.78
C GLU A 112 21.09 -105.87 -4.41
N GLN A 113 22.40 -105.75 -4.64
CA GLN A 113 23.12 -104.50 -4.45
C GLN A 113 22.63 -103.43 -5.43
N PHE A 114 22.41 -103.77 -6.70
CA PHE A 114 21.87 -102.86 -7.71
C PHE A 114 20.45 -102.40 -7.38
N GLU A 115 19.59 -103.29 -6.87
CA GLU A 115 18.26 -102.92 -6.40
C GLU A 115 18.31 -101.95 -5.21
N ARG A 116 19.18 -102.20 -4.23
CA ARG A 116 19.39 -101.28 -3.10
C ARG A 116 19.93 -99.93 -3.54
N GLU A 117 20.90 -99.90 -4.47
CA GLU A 117 21.43 -98.66 -5.04
C GLU A 117 20.35 -97.90 -5.82
N ARG A 118 19.53 -98.60 -6.60
CA ARG A 118 18.40 -98.01 -7.31
C ARG A 118 17.35 -97.43 -6.36
N GLU A 119 17.02 -98.13 -5.28
CA GLU A 119 16.09 -97.64 -4.26
C GLU A 119 16.68 -96.43 -3.50
N ALA A 120 17.96 -96.49 -3.12
CA ALA A 120 18.67 -95.38 -2.49
C ALA A 120 18.73 -94.14 -3.41
N ALA A 121 18.97 -94.32 -4.71
CA ALA A 121 18.93 -93.23 -5.68
C ALA A 121 17.53 -92.59 -5.78
N LEU A 122 16.48 -93.41 -5.73
CA LEU A 122 15.09 -92.93 -5.76
C LEU A 122 14.72 -92.21 -4.46
N GLN A 123 15.21 -92.66 -3.31
CA GLN A 123 15.07 -91.95 -2.03
C GLN A 123 15.81 -90.61 -2.04
N ARG A 124 17.07 -90.57 -2.49
CA ARG A 124 17.82 -89.31 -2.67
C ARG A 124 17.10 -88.34 -3.59
N GLN A 125 16.52 -88.83 -4.69
CA GLN A 125 15.74 -87.99 -5.61
C GLN A 125 14.51 -87.38 -4.93
N LYS A 126 13.78 -88.16 -4.12
CA LYS A 126 12.63 -87.66 -3.34
C LYS A 126 13.05 -86.64 -2.29
N GLU A 127 14.18 -86.86 -1.61
CA GLU A 127 14.73 -85.93 -0.62
C GLU A 127 15.13 -84.60 -1.26
N ILE A 128 15.80 -84.64 -2.42
CA ILE A 128 16.13 -83.43 -3.19
C ILE A 128 14.86 -82.67 -3.60
N GLN A 129 13.82 -83.38 -4.07
CA GLN A 129 12.54 -82.73 -4.41
C GLN A 129 11.88 -82.07 -3.20
N LEU A 130 11.84 -82.76 -2.07
CA LEU A 130 11.26 -82.22 -0.83
C LEU A 130 12.04 -80.99 -0.34
N ARG A 131 13.38 -81.03 -0.43
CA ARG A 131 14.24 -79.88 -0.08
C ARG A 131 13.97 -78.69 -0.99
N GLN A 132 13.85 -78.92 -2.30
CA GLN A 132 13.50 -77.87 -3.27
C GLN A 132 12.11 -77.28 -3.01
N GLU A 133 11.12 -78.10 -2.64
CA GLU A 133 9.79 -77.62 -2.27
C GLU A 133 9.82 -76.78 -0.99
N MET A 134 10.57 -77.20 0.03
CA MET A 134 10.74 -76.43 1.27
C MET A 134 11.44 -75.08 1.02
N GLU A 135 12.47 -75.06 0.17
CA GLU A 135 13.18 -73.83 -0.21
C GLU A 135 12.26 -72.88 -1.01
N ARG A 136 11.42 -73.40 -1.92
CA ARG A 136 10.40 -72.60 -2.61
C ARG A 136 9.36 -72.04 -1.66
N GLU A 137 8.90 -72.81 -0.68
CA GLU A 137 7.94 -72.33 0.32
C GLU A 137 8.55 -71.23 1.19
N LYS A 138 9.82 -71.37 1.60
CA LYS A 138 10.55 -70.34 2.34
C LYS A 138 10.70 -69.06 1.52
N LEU A 139 11.04 -69.18 0.24
CA LEU A 139 11.18 -68.03 -0.66
C LEU A 139 9.84 -67.33 -0.86
N ALA A 140 8.76 -68.08 -1.06
CA ALA A 140 7.40 -67.53 -1.17
C ALA A 140 6.97 -66.78 0.10
N LYS A 141 7.29 -67.30 1.30
CA LYS A 141 7.02 -66.60 2.57
C LYS A 141 7.84 -65.31 2.71
N ARG A 142 9.09 -65.32 2.27
CA ARG A 142 9.94 -64.11 2.26
C ARG A 142 9.38 -63.05 1.31
N GLU A 143 9.01 -63.45 0.09
CA GLU A 143 8.40 -62.57 -0.91
C GLU A 143 7.06 -61.99 -0.41
N GLU A 144 6.24 -62.80 0.28
CA GLU A 144 4.98 -62.33 0.88
C GLU A 144 5.22 -61.29 1.98
N LEU A 145 6.19 -61.54 2.87
CA LEU A 145 6.56 -60.59 3.93
C LEU A 145 7.12 -59.28 3.35
N GLU A 146 7.97 -59.37 2.33
CA GLU A 146 8.49 -58.21 1.61
C GLU A 146 7.37 -57.39 0.96
N LYS A 147 6.39 -58.06 0.33
CA LYS A 147 5.21 -57.41 -0.23
C LYS A 147 4.36 -56.72 0.83
N GLN A 148 4.16 -57.33 2.00
CA GLN A 148 3.44 -56.70 3.12
C GLN A 148 4.18 -55.47 3.66
N MET A 149 5.50 -55.52 3.75
CA MET A 149 6.32 -54.37 4.15
C MET A 149 6.27 -53.25 3.11
N ALA A 150 6.29 -53.59 1.81
CA ALA A 150 6.15 -52.61 0.73
C ALA A 150 4.77 -51.94 0.73
N GLU A 151 3.68 -52.71 0.90
CA GLU A 151 2.31 -52.20 1.01
C GLU A 151 2.16 -51.29 2.23
N LYS A 152 2.74 -51.68 3.37
CA LYS A 152 2.75 -50.85 4.58
C LYS A 152 3.50 -49.53 4.37
N LYS A 153 4.67 -49.57 3.73
CA LYS A 153 5.46 -48.36 3.39
C LYS A 153 4.68 -47.44 2.44
N GLU A 154 4.02 -48.00 1.43
CA GLU A 154 3.18 -47.21 0.50
C GLU A 154 2.01 -46.54 1.22
N LEU A 155 1.38 -47.24 2.17
CA LEU A 155 0.29 -46.68 2.98
C LEU A 155 0.75 -45.53 3.88
N TYR A 156 1.94 -45.64 4.49
CA TYR A 156 2.54 -44.53 5.24
C TYR A 156 2.84 -43.32 4.35
N ARG A 157 3.49 -43.53 3.20
CA ARG A 157 3.77 -42.45 2.24
C ARG A 157 2.48 -41.74 1.80
N LYS A 158 1.41 -42.50 1.54
CA LYS A 158 0.12 -41.94 1.16
C LYS A 158 -0.54 -41.15 2.31
N ALA A 159 -0.43 -41.61 3.55
CA ALA A 159 -0.96 -40.91 4.71
C ALA A 159 -0.20 -39.59 4.97
N GLU A 160 1.11 -39.59 4.76
CA GLU A 160 1.96 -38.41 4.85
C GLU A 160 1.66 -37.40 3.74
N GLU A 161 1.55 -37.85 2.49
CA GLU A 161 1.10 -37.02 1.37
C GLU A 161 -0.28 -36.38 1.64
N GLU A 162 -1.21 -37.14 2.24
CA GLU A 162 -2.53 -36.61 2.65
C GLU A 162 -2.41 -35.57 3.77
N ARG A 163 -1.57 -35.80 4.79
CA ARG A 163 -1.32 -34.84 5.87
C ARG A 163 -0.76 -33.53 5.30
N LEU A 164 0.24 -33.59 4.42
CA LEU A 164 0.81 -32.42 3.75
C LEU A 164 -0.23 -31.70 2.88
N ALA A 165 -1.10 -32.44 2.19
CA ALA A 165 -2.18 -31.85 1.41
C ALA A 165 -3.19 -31.09 2.30
N ARG A 166 -3.49 -31.60 3.50
CA ARG A 166 -4.34 -30.91 4.48
C ARG A 166 -3.70 -29.63 5.00
N ILE A 167 -2.41 -29.66 5.36
CA ILE A 167 -1.67 -28.47 5.80
C ILE A 167 -1.69 -27.38 4.72
N ARG A 168 -1.40 -27.73 3.45
CA ARG A 168 -1.46 -26.78 2.33
C ARG A 168 -2.87 -26.21 2.11
N ALA A 169 -3.90 -27.04 2.28
CA ALA A 169 -5.28 -26.58 2.16
C ALA A 169 -5.66 -25.61 3.29
N GLU A 170 -5.25 -25.90 4.52
CA GLU A 170 -5.45 -25.04 5.68
C GLU A 170 -4.72 -23.70 5.50
N GLU A 171 -3.44 -23.71 5.15
CA GLU A 171 -2.65 -22.51 4.88
C GLU A 171 -3.28 -21.65 3.77
N ALA A 172 -3.80 -22.27 2.70
CA ALA A 172 -4.52 -21.56 1.65
C ALA A 172 -5.79 -20.88 2.17
N THR A 173 -6.55 -21.54 3.05
CA THR A 173 -7.75 -20.93 3.66
C THR A 173 -7.40 -19.78 4.62
N GLU A 174 -6.33 -19.91 5.40
CA GLU A 174 -5.84 -18.85 6.27
C GLU A 174 -5.36 -17.64 5.47
N ARG A 175 -4.68 -17.87 4.35
CA ARG A 175 -4.27 -16.80 3.44
C ARG A 175 -5.46 -16.02 2.90
N ILE A 176 -6.51 -16.72 2.45
CA ILE A 176 -7.75 -16.09 1.99
C ILE A 176 -8.42 -15.31 3.14
N LYS A 177 -8.42 -15.85 4.36
CA LYS A 177 -8.97 -15.18 5.54
C LYS A 177 -8.21 -13.90 5.88
N ARG A 178 -6.87 -13.93 5.83
CA ARG A 178 -5.99 -12.77 6.06
C ARG A 178 -6.23 -11.68 5.01
N GLU A 179 -6.30 -12.05 3.72
CA GLU A 179 -6.60 -11.12 2.63
C GLU A 179 -8.00 -10.49 2.79
N ASN A 180 -9.00 -11.27 3.20
CA ASN A 180 -10.33 -10.73 3.49
C ASN A 180 -10.35 -9.77 4.69
N GLU A 181 -9.56 -10.04 5.73
CA GLU A 181 -9.43 -9.14 6.87
C GLU A 181 -8.70 -7.83 6.49
N GLU A 182 -7.62 -7.91 5.71
CA GLU A 182 -6.93 -6.75 5.16
C GLU A 182 -7.84 -5.90 4.27
N ASN A 183 -8.62 -6.53 3.39
CA ASN A 183 -9.62 -5.85 2.57
C ASN A 183 -10.69 -5.16 3.43
N ARG A 184 -11.12 -5.79 4.53
CA ARG A 184 -12.04 -5.18 5.48
C ARG A 184 -11.43 -3.98 6.20
N ARG A 185 -10.15 -4.04 6.58
CA ARG A 185 -9.42 -2.91 7.18
C ARG A 185 -9.30 -1.75 6.21
N LEU A 186 -8.92 -2.02 4.96
CA LEU A 186 -8.83 -1.01 3.90
C LEU A 186 -10.19 -0.35 3.62
N LEU A 187 -11.29 -1.11 3.65
CA LEU A 187 -12.63 -0.57 3.50
C LEU A 187 -12.99 0.39 4.64
N MET A 188 -12.71 0.02 5.90
CA MET A 188 -12.93 0.88 7.06
C MET A 188 -12.08 2.15 7.00
N GLU A 189 -10.81 2.04 6.61
CA GLU A 189 -9.92 3.20 6.43
C GLU A 189 -10.43 4.14 5.32
N ALA A 190 -10.93 3.59 4.21
CA ALA A 190 -11.52 4.37 3.13
C ALA A 190 -12.79 5.11 3.58
N GLU A 191 -13.65 4.47 4.38
CA GLU A 191 -14.83 5.12 4.98
C GLU A 191 -14.44 6.24 5.95
N GLU A 192 -13.40 6.04 6.77
CA GLU A 192 -12.89 7.06 7.67
C GLU A 192 -12.34 8.27 6.89
N LYS A 193 -11.52 8.02 5.86
CA LYS A 193 -11.02 9.09 4.97
C LYS A 193 -12.16 9.85 4.29
N ARG A 194 -13.22 9.15 3.86
CA ARG A 194 -14.41 9.79 3.29
C ARG A 194 -15.12 10.67 4.32
N LYS A 195 -15.26 10.21 5.55
CA LYS A 195 -15.87 10.97 6.65
C LYS A 195 -15.04 12.21 7.00
N GLN A 196 -13.71 12.09 7.04
CA GLN A 196 -12.79 13.21 7.25
C GLN A 196 -12.91 14.25 6.13
N ALA A 197 -12.92 13.81 4.86
CA ALA A 197 -13.10 14.70 3.72
C ALA A 197 -14.48 15.40 3.73
N GLU A 198 -15.54 14.70 4.16
CA GLU A 198 -16.87 15.29 4.31
C GLU A 198 -16.91 16.34 5.44
N GLU A 199 -16.25 16.07 6.56
CA GLU A 199 -16.14 17.02 7.67
C GLU A 199 -15.31 18.26 7.28
N GLU A 200 -14.21 18.07 6.57
CA GLU A 200 -13.39 19.16 6.04
C GLU A 200 -14.19 20.01 5.04
N ALA A 201 -14.91 19.38 4.12
CA ALA A 201 -15.79 20.07 3.17
C ALA A 201 -16.89 20.87 3.90
N ARG A 202 -17.47 20.29 4.97
CA ARG A 202 -18.45 20.98 5.83
C ARG A 202 -17.84 22.18 6.54
N ARG A 203 -16.62 22.07 7.05
CA ARG A 203 -15.89 23.17 7.69
C ARG A 203 -15.60 24.30 6.69
N LEU A 204 -15.12 23.96 5.50
CA LEU A 204 -14.85 24.92 4.42
C LEU A 204 -16.14 25.63 3.97
N ALA A 205 -17.25 24.90 3.84
CA ALA A 205 -18.55 25.48 3.50
C ALA A 205 -19.05 26.46 4.58
N ALA A 206 -18.89 26.10 5.86
CA ALA A 206 -19.25 26.98 6.97
C ALA A 206 -18.40 28.25 7.02
N GLU A 207 -17.10 28.15 6.72
CA GLU A 207 -16.20 29.30 6.61
C GLU A 207 -16.58 30.21 5.44
N ARG A 208 -16.86 29.66 4.25
CA ARG A 208 -17.34 30.43 3.10
C ARG A 208 -18.65 31.16 3.41
N ALA A 209 -19.58 30.51 4.09
CA ALA A 209 -20.84 31.15 4.50
C ALA A 209 -20.62 32.29 5.51
N LYS A 210 -19.63 32.18 6.42
CA LYS A 210 -19.25 33.29 7.32
C LYS A 210 -18.64 34.46 6.53
N ASN A 211 -17.74 34.17 5.60
CA ASN A 211 -17.10 35.19 4.77
C ASN A 211 -18.11 35.90 3.86
N GLU A 212 -19.07 35.17 3.30
CA GLU A 212 -20.16 35.74 2.50
C GLU A 212 -21.05 36.67 3.33
N LYS A 213 -21.44 36.26 4.55
CA LYS A 213 -22.20 37.13 5.47
C LYS A 213 -21.43 38.40 5.84
N ALA A 214 -20.13 38.27 6.13
CA ALA A 214 -19.27 39.42 6.43
C ALA A 214 -19.14 40.37 5.22
N ALA A 215 -19.03 39.82 4.00
CA ALA A 215 -19.00 40.60 2.78
C ALA A 215 -20.35 41.31 2.52
N GLU A 216 -21.47 40.65 2.77
CA GLU A 216 -22.80 41.24 2.65
C GLU A 216 -22.99 42.39 3.67
N GLU A 217 -22.55 42.21 4.91
CA GLU A 217 -22.58 43.23 5.94
C GLU A 217 -21.72 44.45 5.57
N MET A 218 -20.49 44.21 5.09
CA MET A 218 -19.63 45.27 4.58
C MET A 218 -20.28 46.02 3.41
N ALA A 219 -20.91 45.31 2.48
CA ALA A 219 -21.64 45.91 1.37
C ALA A 219 -22.85 46.74 1.84
N ARG A 220 -23.57 46.29 2.86
CA ARG A 220 -24.65 47.07 3.49
C ARG A 220 -24.12 48.35 4.13
N ARG A 221 -22.98 48.29 4.83
CA ARG A 221 -22.33 49.46 5.42
C ARG A 221 -21.90 50.48 4.36
N LEU A 222 -21.27 50.01 3.28
CA LEU A 222 -20.89 50.88 2.15
C LEU A 222 -22.10 51.52 1.48
N LYS A 223 -23.21 50.78 1.30
CA LYS A 223 -24.47 51.35 0.79
C LYS A 223 -25.05 52.42 1.71
N MET A 224 -24.96 52.25 3.02
CA MET A 224 -25.40 53.27 3.98
C MET A 224 -24.52 54.51 3.92
N GLN A 225 -23.20 54.36 3.85
CA GLN A 225 -22.28 55.49 3.68
C GLN A 225 -22.55 56.27 2.39
N HIS A 226 -22.76 55.57 1.27
CA HIS A 226 -23.11 56.22 0.00
C HIS A 226 -24.43 57.00 0.09
N ARG A 227 -25.46 56.47 0.77
CA ARG A 227 -26.72 57.19 1.00
C ARG A 227 -26.53 58.42 1.87
N GLU A 228 -25.66 58.35 2.89
CA GLU A 228 -25.32 59.50 3.72
C GLU A 228 -24.57 60.59 2.94
N GLU A 229 -23.62 60.20 2.10
CA GLU A 229 -22.88 61.12 1.22
C GLU A 229 -23.80 61.77 0.19
N GLU A 230 -24.70 61.00 -0.42
CA GLU A 230 -25.72 61.51 -1.34
C GLU A 230 -26.67 62.49 -0.64
N ALA A 231 -27.12 62.17 0.58
CA ALA A 231 -27.95 63.06 1.39
C ALA A 231 -27.20 64.36 1.76
N LYS A 232 -25.91 64.28 2.14
CA LYS A 232 -25.06 65.44 2.40
C LYS A 232 -24.90 66.31 1.15
N LEU A 233 -24.67 65.69 -0.01
CA LEU A 233 -24.55 66.40 -1.28
C LEU A 233 -25.85 67.13 -1.65
N LYS A 234 -27.00 66.47 -1.45
CA LYS A 234 -28.32 67.07 -1.67
C LYS A 234 -28.59 68.24 -0.72
N ALA A 235 -28.28 68.08 0.58
CA ALA A 235 -28.40 69.16 1.56
C ALA A 235 -27.48 70.35 1.20
N LEU A 236 -26.27 70.08 0.71
CA LEU A 236 -25.34 71.11 0.25
C LEU A 236 -25.87 71.85 -1.00
N GLN A 237 -26.53 71.15 -1.93
CA GLN A 237 -27.19 71.79 -3.07
C GLN A 237 -28.39 72.65 -2.65
N GLU A 238 -29.19 72.17 -1.69
CA GLU A 238 -30.32 72.94 -1.15
C GLU A 238 -29.85 74.19 -0.39
N ALA A 239 -28.78 74.07 0.39
CA ALA A 239 -28.15 75.21 1.06
C ALA A 239 -27.66 76.27 0.05
N LYS A 240 -27.03 75.86 -1.06
CA LYS A 240 -26.64 76.78 -2.14
C LYS A 240 -27.83 77.50 -2.77
N ARG A 241 -28.96 76.80 -2.99
CA ARG A 241 -30.19 77.43 -3.50
C ARG A 241 -30.72 78.48 -2.52
N MET A 242 -30.75 78.17 -1.23
CA MET A 242 -31.17 79.13 -0.21
C MET A 242 -30.22 80.34 -0.15
N GLU A 243 -28.90 80.14 -0.28
CA GLU A 243 -27.92 81.22 -0.34
C GLU A 243 -28.13 82.13 -1.55
N GLU A 244 -28.42 81.57 -2.73
CA GLU A 244 -28.77 82.35 -3.93
C GLU A 244 -30.07 83.14 -3.76
N GLU A 245 -31.08 82.56 -3.10
CA GLU A 245 -32.33 83.26 -2.77
C GLU A 245 -32.10 84.41 -1.78
N ILE A 246 -31.29 84.20 -0.74
CA ILE A 246 -30.88 85.25 0.20
C ILE A 246 -30.17 86.37 -0.55
N ARG A 247 -29.20 86.04 -1.41
CA ARG A 247 -28.47 87.04 -2.21
C ARG A 247 -29.41 87.85 -3.12
N LYS A 248 -30.41 87.20 -3.72
CA LYS A 248 -31.43 87.89 -4.53
C LYS A 248 -32.31 88.82 -3.69
N LEU A 249 -32.68 88.43 -2.48
CA LEU A 249 -33.41 89.28 -1.55
C LEU A 249 -32.55 90.48 -1.09
N GLU A 250 -31.28 90.27 -0.79
CA GLU A 250 -30.34 91.34 -0.47
C GLU A 250 -30.22 92.35 -1.62
N GLU A 251 -30.12 91.87 -2.86
CA GLU A 251 -30.10 92.71 -4.05
C GLU A 251 -31.40 93.51 -4.21
N GLN A 252 -32.57 92.89 -3.98
CA GLN A 252 -33.86 93.58 -4.00
C GLN A 252 -33.96 94.65 -2.91
N VAL A 253 -33.47 94.37 -1.70
CA VAL A 253 -33.44 95.34 -0.59
C VAL A 253 -32.51 96.50 -0.93
N LEU A 254 -31.33 96.22 -1.50
CA LEU A 254 -30.41 97.26 -1.97
C LEU A 254 -31.03 98.11 -3.08
N ALA A 255 -31.68 97.49 -4.07
CA ALA A 255 -32.37 98.19 -5.15
C ALA A 255 -33.52 99.07 -4.61
N ALA A 256 -34.32 98.55 -3.68
CA ALA A 256 -35.38 99.32 -3.02
C ALA A 256 -34.82 100.51 -2.23
N ARG A 257 -33.67 100.35 -1.58
CA ARG A 257 -32.99 101.43 -0.85
C ARG A 257 -32.49 102.52 -1.80
N ILE A 258 -31.90 102.14 -2.94
CA ILE A 258 -31.48 103.08 -4.00
C ILE A 258 -32.69 103.83 -4.55
N ALA A 259 -33.76 103.12 -4.93
CA ALA A 259 -34.99 103.72 -5.43
C ALA A 259 -35.62 104.70 -4.40
N ALA A 260 -35.58 104.37 -3.10
CA ALA A 260 -36.04 105.26 -2.04
C ALA A 260 -35.17 106.52 -1.89
N GLN A 261 -33.85 106.42 -2.08
CA GLN A 261 -32.95 107.58 -2.10
C GLN A 261 -33.20 108.47 -3.31
N GLU A 262 -33.38 107.88 -4.50
CA GLU A 262 -33.74 108.60 -5.72
C GLU A 262 -35.09 109.31 -5.58
N ALA A 263 -36.10 108.64 -5.00
CA ALA A 263 -37.40 109.24 -4.73
C ALA A 263 -37.28 110.42 -3.75
N LYS A 264 -36.43 110.31 -2.70
CA LYS A 264 -36.14 111.43 -1.80
C LYS A 264 -35.43 112.59 -2.50
N LEU A 265 -34.52 112.31 -3.43
CA LEU A 265 -33.87 113.33 -4.24
C LEU A 265 -34.87 114.02 -5.18
N LYS A 266 -35.71 113.27 -5.88
CA LYS A 266 -36.81 113.80 -6.71
C LYS A 266 -37.77 114.66 -5.90
N GLN A 267 -38.21 114.21 -4.72
CA GLN A 267 -39.04 115.03 -3.83
C GLN A 267 -38.33 116.31 -3.38
N LYS A 268 -37.01 116.28 -3.10
CA LYS A 268 -36.24 117.49 -2.79
C LYS A 268 -36.17 118.43 -3.99
N GLU A 269 -35.98 117.91 -5.20
CA GLU A 269 -35.99 118.70 -6.44
C GLU A 269 -37.36 119.29 -6.74
N GLU A 270 -38.44 118.53 -6.56
CA GLU A 270 -39.82 119.01 -6.69
C GLU A 270 -40.12 120.08 -5.64
N LYS A 271 -39.70 119.89 -4.38
CA LYS A 271 -39.79 120.92 -3.33
C LYS A 271 -38.99 122.17 -3.71
N LYS A 272 -37.79 122.03 -4.29
CA LYS A 272 -37.01 123.16 -4.82
C LYS A 272 -37.74 123.85 -5.98
N ARG A 273 -38.31 123.10 -6.92
CA ARG A 273 -39.11 123.63 -8.04
C ARG A 273 -40.36 124.33 -7.53
N PHE A 274 -41.06 123.75 -6.56
CA PHE A 274 -42.23 124.35 -5.91
C PHE A 274 -41.85 125.63 -5.18
N ASN A 275 -40.80 125.62 -4.35
CA ASN A 275 -40.29 126.81 -3.68
C ASN A 275 -39.85 127.88 -4.67
N SER A 276 -39.18 127.50 -5.77
CA SER A 276 -38.83 128.41 -6.86
C SER A 276 -40.08 128.98 -7.54
N LYS A 277 -41.12 128.17 -7.78
CA LYS A 277 -42.40 128.61 -8.35
C LYS A 277 -43.19 129.50 -7.39
N VAL A 278 -43.17 129.22 -6.09
CA VAL A 278 -43.74 130.06 -5.04
C VAL A 278 -42.97 131.38 -4.95
N LYS A 279 -41.63 131.34 -5.01
CA LYS A 279 -40.78 132.53 -5.05
C LYS A 279 -41.06 133.37 -6.30
N ALA A 280 -41.09 132.75 -7.49
CA ALA A 280 -41.46 133.40 -8.74
C ALA A 280 -42.89 133.93 -8.72
N ARG A 281 -43.85 133.23 -8.09
CA ARG A 281 -45.21 133.75 -7.87
C ARG A 281 -45.23 134.91 -6.89
N ARG A 282 -44.42 134.89 -5.84
CA ARG A 282 -44.29 135.99 -4.87
C ARG A 282 -43.62 137.20 -5.51
N GLU A 283 -42.59 136.99 -6.32
CA GLU A 283 -41.93 138.01 -7.13
C GLU A 283 -42.88 138.56 -8.20
N SER A 284 -43.60 137.70 -8.91
CA SER A 284 -44.62 138.10 -9.87
C SER A 284 -45.83 138.75 -9.20
N ALA A 285 -46.18 138.40 -7.95
CA ALA A 285 -47.22 139.06 -7.17
C ALA A 285 -46.76 140.41 -6.63
N MET A 286 -45.49 140.55 -6.25
CA MET A 286 -44.86 141.84 -5.93
C MET A 286 -44.77 142.71 -7.19
N GLU A 287 -44.36 142.15 -8.31
CA GLU A 287 -44.35 142.79 -9.62
C GLU A 287 -45.78 143.16 -10.06
N LYS A 288 -46.77 142.31 -9.77
CA LYS A 288 -48.19 142.61 -9.98
C LYS A 288 -48.73 143.60 -8.97
N MET A 289 -48.22 143.74 -7.74
CA MET A 289 -48.58 144.85 -6.84
C MET A 289 -47.94 146.16 -7.30
N VAL A 290 -46.74 146.11 -7.87
CA VAL A 290 -46.09 147.24 -8.53
C VAL A 290 -46.83 147.63 -9.81
N LYS A 291 -47.31 146.66 -10.61
CA LYS A 291 -48.14 146.88 -11.80
C LYS A 291 -49.63 147.15 -11.49
N ARG A 292 -50.18 146.68 -10.37
CA ARG A 292 -51.55 147.00 -9.90
C ARG A 292 -51.64 148.33 -9.18
N LYS A 293 -50.52 148.97 -8.84
CA LYS A 293 -50.48 150.44 -8.68
C LYS A 293 -50.79 151.20 -9.98
N HIS A 294 -50.90 150.51 -11.13
CA HIS A 294 -51.09 151.10 -12.45
C HIS A 294 -52.22 150.51 -13.30
N ALA A 295 -53.04 149.59 -12.79
CA ALA A 295 -54.17 149.07 -13.56
C ALA A 295 -55.15 148.30 -12.67
N ASP A 296 -55.96 149.04 -11.92
CA ASP A 296 -57.34 148.66 -11.62
C ASP A 296 -58.21 149.40 -12.65
N ASP A 297 -58.70 148.68 -13.65
CA ASP A 297 -59.97 148.94 -14.34
C ASP A 297 -60.43 147.64 -15.06
N GLU A 298 -61.63 147.21 -14.67
CA GLU A 298 -62.61 146.35 -15.38
C GLU A 298 -62.54 144.78 -15.34
N ASN A 299 -63.59 144.22 -14.70
CA ASN A 299 -64.53 143.12 -15.09
C ASN A 299 -64.00 141.83 -15.79
N GLY A 300 -64.52 140.60 -15.60
CA GLY A 300 -65.67 140.02 -14.88
C GLY A 300 -65.91 138.55 -15.35
N ASP A 301 -66.46 137.73 -14.46
CA ASP A 301 -67.45 136.65 -14.64
C ASP A 301 -67.22 135.23 -15.29
N GLN A 302 -67.91 134.24 -14.67
CA GLN A 302 -68.42 132.91 -15.14
C GLN A 302 -67.43 131.73 -15.41
N ALA A 303 -67.69 130.42 -15.23
CA ALA A 303 -68.77 129.58 -14.69
C ALA A 303 -68.28 128.10 -14.52
N VAL A 304 -68.99 127.30 -13.70
CA VAL A 304 -69.00 125.81 -13.49
C VAL A 304 -69.29 125.00 -14.79
N PRO A 305 -69.12 123.64 -14.95
CA PRO A 305 -69.51 122.54 -14.03
C PRO A 305 -68.80 121.13 -14.14
N ALA A 306 -69.26 120.17 -13.29
CA ALA A 306 -69.49 118.70 -13.52
C ALA A 306 -68.35 117.75 -14.01
N SER A 307 -67.97 116.70 -13.25
CA SER A 307 -68.57 115.33 -13.12
C SER A 307 -67.99 114.29 -14.13
N VAL A 308 -68.25 113.00 -13.89
CA VAL A 308 -67.90 111.77 -14.67
C VAL A 308 -66.63 111.04 -14.17
N VAL A 309 -66.68 109.98 -13.33
CA VAL A 309 -67.28 108.61 -13.41
C VAL A 309 -66.45 107.66 -14.30
N VAL A 310 -66.38 106.38 -13.88
CA VAL A 310 -66.06 105.14 -14.64
C VAL A 310 -64.54 104.90 -14.83
N ASP A 311 -63.91 103.72 -14.70
CA ASP A 311 -64.35 102.32 -14.61
C ASP A 311 -63.18 101.41 -14.14
N GLU A 312 -63.56 100.25 -13.62
CA GLU A 312 -62.79 99.00 -13.60
C GLU A 312 -62.50 98.55 -15.06
N PRO A 313 -61.57 97.61 -15.38
CA PRO A 313 -61.80 96.20 -15.04
C PRO A 313 -60.55 95.30 -14.90
N ALA A 314 -60.79 94.12 -14.34
CA ALA A 314 -59.99 92.92 -14.54
C ALA A 314 -59.80 92.56 -16.04
N PRO A 315 -58.90 91.62 -16.37
CA PRO A 315 -59.45 90.32 -16.73
C PRO A 315 -58.67 89.09 -16.25
N SER A 316 -59.47 88.11 -15.90
CA SER A 316 -59.20 86.67 -15.86
C SER A 316 -58.76 86.13 -17.23
N ILE A 317 -57.72 85.29 -17.30
CA ILE A 317 -57.62 84.24 -18.34
C ILE A 317 -57.04 82.95 -17.76
N LYS A 318 -57.81 81.88 -17.97
CA LYS A 318 -57.57 80.45 -17.71
C LYS A 318 -56.58 79.85 -18.73
N SER A 319 -55.80 78.84 -18.33
CA SER A 319 -55.56 77.56 -19.06
C SER A 319 -54.55 76.72 -18.25
N GLU A 320 -54.89 75.52 -17.76
CA GLU A 320 -54.79 74.22 -18.48
C GLU A 320 -53.44 74.06 -19.20
N LYS A 321 -52.59 73.04 -18.98
CA LYS A 321 -52.87 71.61 -18.85
C LYS A 321 -51.64 70.87 -18.28
N LYS A 322 -51.94 69.82 -17.53
CA LYS A 322 -51.04 68.77 -17.02
C LYS A 322 -50.15 68.18 -18.13
N LEU A 323 -48.84 68.11 -17.87
CA LEU A 323 -47.96 67.08 -18.42
C LEU A 323 -47.10 66.53 -17.27
N ALA A 324 -47.35 65.27 -16.94
CA ALA A 324 -46.57 64.51 -15.98
C ALA A 324 -45.34 63.89 -16.69
N PRO A 325 -44.17 63.87 -16.04
CA PRO A 325 -43.15 62.90 -16.37
C PRO A 325 -43.06 61.87 -15.24
N LYS A 326 -43.33 60.60 -15.56
CA LYS A 326 -42.89 59.47 -14.73
C LYS A 326 -42.14 58.49 -15.62
N SER A 327 -40.82 58.68 -15.63
CA SER A 327 -39.87 57.64 -15.98
C SER A 327 -39.63 56.73 -14.77
N THR A 328 -38.91 55.64 -15.02
CA THR A 328 -38.33 54.65 -14.09
C THR A 328 -39.26 53.60 -13.49
N LEU A 329 -39.18 52.38 -14.04
CA LEU A 329 -38.78 51.22 -13.24
C LEU A 329 -38.25 50.08 -14.11
N VAL A 330 -36.99 49.73 -13.82
CA VAL A 330 -36.25 48.59 -14.34
C VAL A 330 -36.28 47.52 -13.24
N SER A 331 -36.89 46.37 -13.53
CA SER A 331 -36.85 45.10 -12.78
C SER A 331 -37.77 44.14 -13.54
N SER A 332 -37.50 42.87 -13.70
CA SER A 332 -36.51 41.99 -13.09
C SER A 332 -36.60 40.66 -13.83
N THR A 333 -35.43 40.11 -14.12
CA THR A 333 -35.15 38.72 -14.46
C THR A 333 -35.98 37.73 -13.63
N SER A 334 -36.73 36.83 -14.28
CA SER A 334 -36.97 35.47 -13.76
C SER A 334 -37.65 34.55 -14.78
N GLN A 335 -37.05 33.36 -14.89
CA GLN A 335 -37.65 32.07 -15.27
C GLN A 335 -38.00 31.85 -16.75
N LYS A 336 -37.27 30.92 -17.39
CA LYS A 336 -37.77 29.55 -17.69
C LYS A 336 -36.68 28.73 -18.40
N ILE A 337 -35.97 27.88 -17.65
CA ILE A 337 -35.17 26.79 -18.20
C ILE A 337 -36.02 25.52 -18.05
N PRO A 338 -36.32 24.76 -19.12
CA PRO A 338 -36.93 23.45 -18.97
C PRO A 338 -35.87 22.37 -18.69
N ALA A 339 -36.01 21.77 -17.52
CA ALA A 339 -35.90 20.33 -17.24
C ALA A 339 -34.72 19.55 -17.86
N THR A 340 -33.65 19.40 -17.07
CA THR A 340 -32.81 18.19 -17.10
C THR A 340 -33.49 17.13 -16.23
N LEU A 341 -34.00 16.08 -16.87
CA LEU A 341 -34.37 14.82 -16.23
C LEU A 341 -33.14 13.90 -16.16
N PRO A 342 -32.78 13.34 -15.00
CA PRO A 342 -32.02 12.10 -14.94
C PRO A 342 -33.01 10.94 -14.93
N ALA A 343 -33.06 10.18 -16.02
CA ALA A 343 -33.75 8.89 -16.03
C ALA A 343 -32.83 7.84 -15.39
N PRO A 344 -33.33 6.99 -14.47
CA PRO A 344 -32.63 5.85 -13.92
C PRO A 344 -32.82 4.66 -14.87
N ILE A 345 -31.75 4.18 -15.48
CA ILE A 345 -31.80 2.92 -16.24
C ILE A 345 -31.25 1.82 -15.34
N LYS A 346 -32.19 0.94 -15.00
CA LYS A 346 -32.03 -0.34 -14.33
C LYS A 346 -31.04 -1.24 -15.08
N GLU A 347 -30.37 -2.04 -14.26
CA GLU A 347 -29.96 -3.41 -14.51
C GLU A 347 -30.65 -4.10 -15.70
N GLU A 348 -29.84 -4.58 -16.64
CA GLU A 348 -30.13 -5.84 -17.35
C GLU A 348 -28.82 -6.62 -17.52
N SER A 349 -28.72 -7.64 -16.67
CA SER A 349 -27.94 -8.85 -16.82
C SER A 349 -27.94 -9.45 -18.23
N LYS A 350 -26.77 -9.87 -18.73
CA LYS A 350 -26.51 -11.26 -19.18
C LYS A 350 -25.03 -11.53 -19.56
N PRO A 351 -24.57 -12.78 -19.44
CA PRO A 351 -23.16 -13.17 -19.46
C PRO A 351 -22.68 -13.53 -20.87
N VAL A 352 -21.49 -13.11 -21.26
CA VAL A 352 -20.80 -13.64 -22.44
C VAL A 352 -19.61 -14.50 -21.99
N ARG A 353 -19.64 -15.71 -22.54
CA ARG A 353 -18.78 -16.87 -22.32
C ARG A 353 -17.32 -16.68 -22.78
N PRO A 354 -16.42 -17.62 -22.42
CA PRO A 354 -14.98 -17.48 -22.51
C PRO A 354 -14.39 -17.95 -23.85
N ARG A 355 -13.07 -17.76 -23.96
CA ARG A 355 -12.08 -18.23 -24.96
C ARG A 355 -11.85 -17.30 -26.14
N THR A 356 -10.62 -16.80 -26.24
CA THR A 356 -9.77 -17.11 -27.39
C THR A 356 -8.30 -17.08 -26.95
N ILE A 357 -7.70 -18.27 -27.02
CA ILE A 357 -6.26 -18.51 -27.00
C ILE A 357 -5.71 -17.94 -28.30
N VAL A 358 -4.64 -17.15 -28.25
CA VAL A 358 -3.74 -16.99 -29.39
C VAL A 358 -2.28 -17.02 -28.92
N PRO A 359 -1.38 -17.60 -29.74
CA PRO A 359 -0.12 -18.18 -29.30
C PRO A 359 1.08 -17.23 -29.46
N SER A 360 2.16 -17.66 -28.84
CA SER A 360 3.54 -17.18 -28.88
C SER A 360 4.00 -16.52 -30.19
N THR A 361 4.73 -15.42 -30.04
CA THR A 361 5.76 -15.00 -30.99
C THR A 361 7.14 -15.04 -30.30
N PRO A 362 8.18 -15.56 -30.98
CA PRO A 362 9.52 -15.73 -30.43
C PRO A 362 10.31 -14.42 -30.55
N VAL A 363 10.90 -13.97 -29.45
CA VAL A 363 11.81 -12.81 -29.47
C VAL A 363 13.19 -13.27 -29.90
N GLU A 364 13.55 -12.75 -31.07
CA GLU A 364 14.76 -12.82 -31.85
C GLU A 364 16.01 -12.38 -31.07
N ALA A 365 17.04 -13.24 -31.09
CA ALA A 365 18.35 -12.97 -30.51
C ALA A 365 19.18 -12.05 -31.43
N PRO A 366 19.86 -11.02 -30.89
CA PRO A 366 20.78 -10.22 -31.69
C PRO A 366 22.17 -10.89 -31.83
N PRO A 367 22.86 -10.68 -32.97
CA PRO A 367 24.01 -11.48 -33.38
C PRO A 367 25.34 -11.06 -32.74
N PHE A 368 26.19 -12.08 -32.59
CA PHE A 368 27.64 -12.02 -32.43
C PHE A 368 28.30 -10.99 -33.36
N ARG A 369 29.15 -10.10 -32.81
CA ARG A 369 30.26 -9.46 -33.53
C ARG A 369 31.49 -9.28 -32.62
N PRO A 370 32.70 -9.26 -33.21
CA PRO A 370 33.90 -9.86 -32.64
C PRO A 370 34.79 -8.89 -31.85
N ALA A 371 35.68 -9.47 -31.05
CA ALA A 371 36.75 -8.79 -30.34
C ALA A 371 37.70 -8.03 -31.29
N PRO A 372 38.27 -6.91 -30.81
CA PRO A 372 39.71 -6.70 -30.96
C PRO A 372 40.39 -6.36 -29.62
N ALA A 373 41.68 -6.66 -29.60
CA ALA A 373 42.50 -6.74 -28.42
C ALA A 373 43.42 -5.51 -28.24
N ILE A 374 43.80 -5.30 -26.96
CA ILE A 374 45.03 -4.70 -26.40
C ILE A 374 45.28 -3.16 -26.50
N ILE A 375 45.74 -2.65 -25.34
CA ILE A 375 46.74 -1.58 -25.07
C ILE A 375 46.21 -0.22 -24.53
N THR A 376 46.42 -0.10 -23.20
CA THR A 376 46.90 1.01 -22.37
C THR A 376 46.33 2.45 -22.45
N ASN A 377 46.25 2.99 -21.23
CA ASN A 377 46.42 4.38 -20.80
C ASN A 377 45.22 5.34 -20.77
N THR A 378 44.97 5.78 -19.53
CA THR A 378 44.64 7.13 -19.09
C THR A 378 43.22 7.67 -19.30
N LYS A 379 42.66 8.09 -18.16
CA LYS A 379 41.68 9.17 -18.02
C LYS A 379 40.25 8.83 -18.48
N THR A 380 39.56 8.07 -17.64
CA THR A 380 38.09 7.98 -17.68
C THR A 380 37.49 8.72 -16.49
N THR A 381 37.15 9.97 -16.76
CA THR A 381 36.19 10.80 -16.05
C THR A 381 34.79 10.17 -16.14
N GLY A 382 34.18 9.89 -14.99
CA GLY A 382 32.78 10.25 -14.74
C GLY A 382 31.68 9.22 -15.00
N VAL A 383 31.64 8.11 -14.25
CA VAL A 383 30.41 7.54 -13.61
C VAL A 383 30.83 6.74 -12.36
N ALA A 384 31.52 7.41 -11.42
CA ALA A 384 32.00 6.81 -10.17
C ALA A 384 31.77 7.75 -8.97
N GLY A 385 30.58 8.37 -8.91
CA GLY A 385 30.33 9.55 -8.06
C GLY A 385 29.07 9.52 -7.19
N GLN A 386 28.50 8.37 -6.85
CA GLN A 386 27.32 8.32 -5.96
C GLN A 386 27.43 7.45 -4.71
N PHE A 387 28.58 6.80 -4.47
CA PHE A 387 28.82 6.03 -3.22
C PHE A 387 29.88 6.67 -2.31
N ALA A 388 30.41 7.83 -2.69
CA ALA A 388 31.33 8.57 -1.86
C ALA A 388 30.52 9.41 -0.87
N ASP A 389 30.70 9.09 0.41
CA ASP A 389 30.29 9.86 1.58
C ASP A 389 28.79 9.80 1.90
N TYR A 390 28.38 8.71 2.56
CA TYR A 390 27.19 8.73 3.40
C TYR A 390 27.36 9.89 4.41
N PRO A 391 26.53 10.95 4.36
CA PRO A 391 26.73 12.17 5.16
C PRO A 391 26.36 11.99 6.64
N GLY A 392 26.07 10.76 7.08
CA GLY A 392 25.70 10.46 8.45
C GLY A 392 26.89 10.08 9.34
N PRO A 393 26.65 9.96 10.66
CA PRO A 393 27.65 9.55 11.63
C PRO A 393 28.14 8.12 11.33
N PHE A 394 29.44 7.91 11.49
CA PHE A 394 30.04 6.57 11.48
C PHE A 394 29.98 5.97 12.88
N PHE A 395 29.73 4.67 12.98
CA PHE A 395 29.64 3.93 14.24
C PHE A 395 30.68 2.81 14.27
N ALA A 396 31.23 2.56 15.46
CA ALA A 396 32.13 1.44 15.68
C ALA A 396 31.45 0.10 15.37
N VAL A 397 32.21 -0.85 14.84
CA VAL A 397 31.73 -2.18 14.41
C VAL A 397 30.94 -2.89 15.51
N ASP A 398 31.40 -2.80 16.76
CA ASP A 398 30.79 -3.50 17.89
C ASP A 398 29.41 -2.92 18.25
N LEU A 399 29.19 -1.61 18.09
CA LEU A 399 27.88 -0.97 18.28
C LEU A 399 26.89 -1.42 17.21
N LEU A 400 27.35 -1.54 15.95
CA LEU A 400 26.52 -2.01 14.84
C LEU A 400 26.15 -3.50 14.96
N ARG A 401 27.03 -4.32 15.55
CA ARG A 401 26.75 -5.72 15.87
C ARG A 401 25.75 -5.86 17.00
N ALA A 402 25.87 -5.03 18.04
CA ALA A 402 24.99 -5.04 19.21
C ALA A 402 23.59 -4.45 18.94
N LYS A 403 23.33 -3.91 17.74
CA LYS A 403 22.04 -3.30 17.33
C LYS A 403 21.54 -2.18 18.27
N MET A 404 22.44 -1.55 19.04
CA MET A 404 22.07 -0.58 20.09
C MET A 404 21.75 0.83 19.58
N VAL A 405 21.98 1.12 18.30
CA VAL A 405 21.71 2.44 17.71
C VAL A 405 20.28 2.45 17.15
N ALA A 406 19.40 3.26 17.76
CA ALA A 406 18.03 3.46 17.29
C ALA A 406 18.02 4.18 15.92
N ASP A 407 16.97 3.93 15.13
CA ASP A 407 16.73 4.52 13.80
C ASP A 407 17.78 4.20 12.70
N LEU A 408 18.58 3.15 12.90
CA LEU A 408 19.57 2.73 11.92
C LEU A 408 18.98 1.73 10.91
N ASP A 409 19.34 1.86 9.63
CA ASP A 409 18.96 0.87 8.63
C ASP A 409 19.77 -0.43 8.80
N TYR A 410 19.17 -1.41 9.50
CA TYR A 410 19.79 -2.70 9.79
C TYR A 410 20.16 -3.49 8.53
N ASN A 411 19.44 -3.26 7.43
CA ASN A 411 19.68 -3.93 6.16
C ASN A 411 20.91 -3.38 5.43
N ASN A 412 21.45 -2.22 5.85
CA ASN A 412 22.58 -1.54 5.21
C ASN A 412 23.63 -1.07 6.24
N ARG A 413 23.85 -1.84 7.31
CA ARG A 413 24.80 -1.49 8.39
C ARG A 413 26.22 -1.21 7.92
N GLU A 414 26.66 -1.83 6.83
CA GLU A 414 27.96 -1.60 6.20
C GLU A 414 28.14 -0.16 5.67
N GLN A 415 27.05 0.59 5.45
CA GLN A 415 27.11 1.98 5.03
C GLN A 415 27.62 2.91 6.13
N TYR A 416 27.39 2.55 7.39
CA TYR A 416 27.70 3.34 8.57
C TYR A 416 29.10 3.07 9.15
N LEU A 417 29.88 2.20 8.51
CA LEU A 417 31.29 2.02 8.84
C LEU A 417 32.15 3.10 8.18
N SER A 418 33.14 3.59 8.94
CA SER A 418 34.20 4.42 8.39
C SER A 418 35.00 3.63 7.33
N LYS A 419 35.67 4.32 6.41
CA LYS A 419 36.39 3.63 5.31
C LYS A 419 37.47 2.68 5.85
N ASP A 420 38.17 3.09 6.91
CA ASP A 420 39.24 2.31 7.51
C ASP A 420 38.70 1.08 8.25
N GLU A 421 37.61 1.23 9.03
CA GLU A 421 36.95 0.09 9.69
C GLU A 421 36.30 -0.85 8.67
N PHE A 422 35.76 -0.32 7.58
CA PHE A 422 35.19 -1.13 6.50
C PHE A 422 36.26 -2.03 5.89
N ALA A 423 37.43 -1.48 5.56
CA ALA A 423 38.56 -2.24 5.04
C ALA A 423 39.09 -3.25 6.08
N GLN A 424 39.09 -2.91 7.36
CA GLN A 424 39.50 -3.82 8.43
C GLN A 424 38.53 -4.99 8.62
N VAL A 425 37.21 -4.75 8.52
CA VAL A 425 36.19 -5.79 8.70
C VAL A 425 36.11 -6.70 7.47
N PHE A 426 35.95 -6.11 6.28
CA PHE A 426 35.68 -6.87 5.06
C PHE A 426 36.94 -7.26 4.27
N GLY A 427 38.10 -6.69 4.59
CA GLY A 427 39.36 -6.92 3.87
C GLY A 427 39.40 -6.34 2.45
N VAL A 428 38.39 -5.55 2.07
CA VAL A 428 38.25 -4.94 0.74
C VAL A 428 37.78 -3.49 0.88
N ASP A 429 38.07 -2.67 -0.12
CA ASP A 429 37.57 -1.30 -0.16
C ASP A 429 36.05 -1.26 -0.36
N LYS A 430 35.40 -0.21 0.16
CA LYS A 430 33.94 -0.01 0.04
C LYS A 430 33.47 -0.05 -1.42
N ALA A 431 34.25 0.55 -2.33
CA ALA A 431 33.95 0.52 -3.78
C ALA A 431 34.00 -0.90 -4.37
N GLU A 432 34.96 -1.71 -3.93
CA GLU A 432 35.11 -3.10 -4.39
C GLU A 432 34.00 -3.99 -3.82
N PHE A 433 33.63 -3.82 -2.56
CA PHE A 433 32.52 -4.55 -1.94
C PHE A 433 31.19 -4.37 -2.69
N TYR A 434 30.85 -3.13 -3.05
CA TYR A 434 29.62 -2.84 -3.82
C TYR A 434 29.68 -3.33 -5.27
N SER A 435 30.87 -3.63 -5.80
CA SER A 435 31.02 -4.25 -7.11
C SER A 435 30.71 -5.75 -7.12
N PHE A 436 30.71 -6.41 -5.95
CA PHE A 436 30.37 -7.83 -5.85
C PHE A 436 28.88 -8.10 -6.10
N PRO A 437 28.51 -9.29 -6.62
CA PRO A 437 27.11 -9.71 -6.71
C PRO A 437 26.41 -9.69 -5.34
N LYS A 438 25.09 -9.43 -5.32
CA LYS A 438 24.29 -9.26 -4.09
C LYS A 438 24.39 -10.44 -3.11
N TRP A 439 24.50 -11.67 -3.62
CA TRP A 439 24.67 -12.86 -2.78
C TRP A 439 25.99 -12.86 -2.01
N LYS A 440 27.08 -12.38 -2.63
CA LYS A 440 28.41 -12.31 -2.00
C LYS A 440 28.46 -11.17 -0.97
N GLN A 441 27.84 -10.03 -1.27
CA GLN A 441 27.65 -8.94 -0.30
C GLN A 441 26.89 -9.44 0.94
N THR A 442 25.79 -10.17 0.74
CA THR A 442 24.96 -10.72 1.81
C THR A 442 25.72 -11.75 2.65
N LYS A 443 26.48 -12.65 2.00
CA LYS A 443 27.32 -13.64 2.68
C LYS A 443 28.37 -12.98 3.58
N LEU A 444 29.08 -11.97 3.07
CA LEU A 444 30.08 -11.22 3.84
C LEU A 444 29.43 -10.44 5.00
N LYS A 445 28.27 -9.83 4.79
CA LYS A 445 27.52 -9.14 5.87
C LYS A 445 27.13 -10.10 6.99
N ARG A 446 26.63 -11.29 6.65
CA ARG A 446 26.27 -12.34 7.62
C ARG A 446 27.51 -12.81 8.39
N GLN A 447 28.62 -13.05 7.70
CA GLN A 447 29.88 -13.48 8.29
C GLN A 447 30.39 -12.51 9.38
N HIS A 448 30.20 -11.21 9.20
CA HIS A 448 30.61 -10.19 10.17
C HIS A 448 29.50 -9.75 11.14
N LYS A 449 28.34 -10.43 11.13
CA LYS A 449 27.14 -10.12 11.94
C LYS A 449 26.60 -8.69 11.69
N LEU A 450 26.73 -8.21 10.46
CA LEU A 450 26.25 -6.91 9.96
C LEU A 450 25.05 -7.06 9.01
N PHE A 451 24.48 -8.26 8.88
CA PHE A 451 23.21 -8.52 8.18
C PHE A 451 22.05 -8.44 9.15
#